data_AF-A0A3M1JAZ2-F1
#
_entry.id   AF-A0A3M1JAZ2-F1
#
_cell.length_a   1.000
_cell.length_b   1.000
_cell.length_c   1.000
_cell.angle_alpha   90.00
_cell.angle_beta   90.00
_cell.angle_gamma   90.00
#
_symmetry.space_group_name_H-M   'P 1'
#
loop_
_entity.id
_entity.type
_entity.pdbx_description
1 polymer ?
#
loop_
_entity_poly.entity_id
_entity_poly.type
_entity_poly.pdbx_seq_one_letter_code
_entity_poly.pdbx_strand_id
1 'polypeptide(L)'
;MLWSGNWVTPTHHGAYYYNKPPLWNWILALSFWLHGEASEWATRLPAVLALLSFGAIIYASAQRELGQARAFLAALFFLTCGRVLLWESLLGLIDIFFSLIIYLLFWVVYHYERKQAWWPLFLASYGLMVVGYMLKGLPAIAFQGITLVLWLTYRGHWQELFRIPHLLSGLLSVVLIGSYYWLYSRHHDLSPLFAALFTESSKRTAAAYGFSDTLRHFLSFPVALFYHFLPWSFLGLSLVHPKARQRVWSHPFSRYALLVGLANVIIYWLSPNFYPRYILMLIPLFFIVLLQAYHHDLPSWIRRSY
;
A
#
# COMPACT_ATOMS: atom_id res chain seq x y z
N MET A 1 -10.36 -10.87 -21.91
CA MET A 1 -11.50 -10.06 -21.42
C MET A 1 -12.19 -9.35 -22.58
N LEU A 2 -11.56 -8.36 -23.22
CA LEU A 2 -12.17 -7.64 -24.37
C LEU A 2 -12.58 -8.59 -25.51
N TRP A 3 -11.65 -9.42 -25.99
CA TRP A 3 -11.94 -10.36 -27.10
C TRP A 3 -12.88 -11.51 -26.71
N SER A 4 -12.76 -12.00 -25.46
CA SER A 4 -13.52 -13.14 -24.99
C SER A 4 -14.93 -12.79 -24.50
N GLY A 5 -15.25 -11.50 -24.31
CA GLY A 5 -16.48 -11.03 -23.66
C GLY A 5 -16.61 -11.42 -22.17
N ASN A 6 -15.81 -12.37 -21.69
CA ASN A 6 -15.79 -12.80 -20.29
C ASN A 6 -14.91 -11.87 -19.45
N TRP A 7 -15.57 -11.14 -18.53
CA TRP A 7 -14.95 -10.21 -17.58
C TRP A 7 -14.69 -10.84 -16.21
N VAL A 8 -15.16 -12.06 -15.97
CA VAL A 8 -15.15 -12.69 -14.64
C VAL A 8 -13.92 -13.58 -14.46
N THR A 9 -13.65 -14.44 -15.44
CA THR A 9 -12.56 -15.43 -15.41
C THR A 9 -11.42 -15.00 -16.35
N PRO A 10 -10.31 -14.44 -15.83
CA PRO A 10 -9.20 -14.02 -16.66
C PRO A 10 -8.55 -15.21 -17.38
N THR A 11 -8.09 -14.98 -18.62
CA THR A 11 -7.29 -15.94 -19.37
C THR A 11 -6.02 -15.28 -19.89
N HIS A 12 -4.96 -16.08 -20.04
CA HIS A 12 -3.68 -15.71 -20.62
C HIS A 12 -3.32 -16.76 -21.67
N HIS A 13 -3.21 -16.34 -22.93
CA HIS A 13 -3.05 -17.24 -24.09
C HIS A 13 -4.05 -18.41 -24.13
N GLY A 14 -5.32 -18.14 -23.79
CA GLY A 14 -6.39 -19.15 -23.81
C GLY A 14 -6.46 -20.04 -22.56
N ALA A 15 -5.41 -20.10 -21.74
CA ALA A 15 -5.43 -20.79 -20.45
C ALA A 15 -5.99 -19.88 -19.35
N TYR A 16 -6.68 -20.46 -18.37
CA TYR A 16 -7.17 -19.70 -17.21
C TYR A 16 -6.01 -19.13 -16.38
N TYR A 17 -6.15 -17.88 -15.96
CA TYR A 17 -5.16 -17.17 -15.17
C TYR A 17 -5.68 -16.91 -13.76
N TYR A 18 -5.04 -17.56 -12.78
CA TYR A 18 -5.51 -17.61 -11.39
C TYR A 18 -4.72 -16.71 -10.42
N ASN A 19 -3.58 -16.16 -10.86
CA ASN A 19 -2.60 -15.55 -9.95
C ASN A 19 -3.06 -14.23 -9.32
N LYS A 20 -4.03 -13.56 -9.96
CA LYS A 20 -4.55 -12.25 -9.52
C LYS A 20 -6.05 -12.12 -9.80
N PRO A 21 -6.80 -11.47 -8.91
CA PRO A 21 -8.16 -11.04 -9.20
C PRO A 21 -8.20 -9.97 -10.33
N PRO A 22 -9.39 -9.67 -10.88
CA PRO A 22 -9.49 -9.16 -12.24
C PRO A 22 -9.45 -7.64 -12.37
N LEU A 23 -9.46 -6.86 -11.28
CA LEU A 23 -9.71 -5.41 -11.36
C LEU A 23 -8.66 -4.67 -12.19
N TRP A 24 -7.38 -5.05 -12.10
CA TRP A 24 -6.36 -4.44 -12.94
C TRP A 24 -6.57 -4.73 -14.42
N ASN A 25 -7.00 -5.95 -14.74
CA ASN A 25 -7.33 -6.33 -16.11
C ASN A 25 -8.55 -5.57 -16.62
N TRP A 26 -9.53 -5.26 -15.76
CA TRP A 26 -10.67 -4.40 -16.11
C TRP A 26 -10.23 -2.97 -16.43
N ILE A 27 -9.33 -2.41 -15.61
CA ILE A 27 -8.78 -1.07 -15.83
C ILE A 27 -7.99 -1.02 -17.14
N LEU A 28 -7.14 -2.02 -17.41
CA LEU A 28 -6.40 -2.12 -18.66
C LEU A 28 -7.33 -2.30 -19.85
N ALA A 29 -8.34 -3.17 -19.74
CA ALA A 29 -9.32 -3.38 -20.79
C ALA A 29 -10.11 -2.11 -21.12
N LEU A 30 -10.50 -1.32 -20.11
CA LEU A 30 -11.12 -0.01 -20.33
C LEU A 30 -10.16 0.94 -21.06
N SER A 31 -8.88 0.98 -20.64
CA SER A 31 -7.86 1.79 -21.30
C SER A 31 -7.70 1.41 -22.77
N PHE A 32 -7.61 0.12 -23.09
CA PHE A 32 -7.51 -0.38 -24.47
C PHE A 32 -8.77 -0.06 -25.28
N TRP A 33 -9.95 -0.20 -24.69
CA TRP A 33 -11.20 0.15 -25.36
C TRP A 33 -11.27 1.64 -25.71
N LEU A 34 -10.85 2.52 -24.78
CA LEU A 34 -10.81 3.97 -25.02
C LEU A 34 -9.81 4.39 -26.10
N HIS A 35 -8.70 3.68 -26.24
CA HIS A 35 -7.66 3.98 -27.25
C HIS A 35 -7.88 3.22 -28.57
N GLY A 36 -8.80 2.26 -28.61
CA GLY A 36 -9.05 1.40 -29.78
C GLY A 36 -8.01 0.31 -30.02
N GLU A 37 -6.92 0.27 -29.22
CA GLU A 37 -5.84 -0.70 -29.38
C GLU A 37 -5.14 -1.02 -28.05
N ALA A 38 -4.48 -2.18 -28.01
CA ALA A 38 -3.63 -2.60 -26.90
C ALA A 38 -2.18 -2.14 -27.10
N SER A 39 -1.96 -0.81 -27.15
CA SER A 39 -0.63 -0.24 -27.34
C SER A 39 0.15 -0.07 -26.03
N GLU A 40 1.44 0.20 -26.15
CA GLU A 40 2.30 0.51 -25.01
C GLU A 40 1.79 1.70 -24.19
N TRP A 41 1.29 2.74 -24.86
CA TRP A 41 0.70 3.91 -24.23
C TRP A 41 -0.56 3.53 -23.43
N ALA A 42 -1.51 2.84 -24.07
CA ALA A 42 -2.76 2.44 -23.43
C ALA A 42 -2.52 1.49 -22.24
N THR A 43 -1.44 0.70 -22.28
CA THR A 43 -1.05 -0.18 -21.17
C THR A 43 -0.47 0.60 -19.98
N ARG A 44 0.34 1.63 -20.24
CA ARG A 44 1.03 2.39 -19.19
C ARG A 44 0.19 3.51 -18.60
N LEU A 45 -0.75 4.08 -19.35
CA LEU A 45 -1.55 5.22 -18.93
C LEU A 45 -2.22 5.03 -17.55
N PRO A 46 -2.89 3.90 -17.25
CA PRO A 46 -3.48 3.71 -15.92
C PRO A 46 -2.46 3.73 -14.78
N ALA A 47 -1.25 3.20 -14.99
CA ALA A 47 -0.18 3.22 -14.00
C ALA A 47 0.39 4.63 -13.79
N VAL A 48 0.52 5.42 -14.86
CA VAL A 48 0.94 6.83 -14.78
C VAL A 48 -0.09 7.66 -14.02
N LEU A 49 -1.39 7.50 -14.34
CA LEU A 49 -2.46 8.17 -13.60
C LEU A 49 -2.44 7.77 -12.12
N ALA A 50 -2.25 6.48 -11.83
CA ALA A 50 -2.10 5.99 -10.46
C ALA A 50 -0.94 6.66 -9.74
N LEU A 51 0.22 6.81 -10.38
CA LEU A 51 1.40 7.42 -9.80
C LEU A 51 1.17 8.89 -9.46
N LEU A 52 0.58 9.66 -10.38
CA LEU A 52 0.26 11.07 -10.16
C LEU A 52 -0.79 11.24 -9.06
N SER A 53 -1.85 10.44 -9.09
CA SER A 53 -2.86 10.42 -8.02
C SER A 53 -2.26 10.03 -6.68
N PHE A 54 -1.27 9.13 -6.66
CA PHE A 54 -0.58 8.75 -5.43
C PHE A 54 0.21 9.92 -4.85
N GLY A 55 1.00 10.63 -5.66
CA GLY A 55 1.66 11.87 -5.23
C GLY A 55 0.66 12.90 -4.67
N ALA A 56 -0.46 13.13 -5.37
CA ALA A 56 -1.50 14.06 -4.94
C ALA A 56 -2.16 13.64 -3.62
N ILE A 57 -2.42 12.35 -3.42
CA ILE A 57 -3.00 11.82 -2.18
C ILE A 57 -2.01 11.90 -1.01
N ILE A 58 -0.71 11.65 -1.25
CA ILE A 58 0.33 11.87 -0.22
C ILE A 58 0.32 13.32 0.23
N TYR A 59 0.32 14.27 -0.72
CA TYR A 59 0.24 15.70 -0.41
C TYR A 59 -1.05 16.02 0.37
N ALA A 60 -2.21 15.62 -0.15
CA ALA A 60 -3.52 15.97 0.41
C ALA A 60 -3.74 15.40 1.82
N SER A 61 -3.22 14.20 2.09
CA SER A 61 -3.26 13.58 3.42
C SER A 61 -2.29 14.24 4.39
N ALA A 62 -1.06 14.51 3.97
CA ALA A 62 -0.03 15.04 4.87
C ALA A 62 -0.15 16.54 5.13
N GLN A 63 -0.77 17.35 4.26
CA GLN A 63 -0.75 18.82 4.36
C GLN A 63 -1.35 19.37 5.66
N ARG A 64 -2.41 18.72 6.18
CA ARG A 64 -3.07 19.14 7.43
C ARG A 64 -2.26 18.74 8.67
N GLU A 65 -1.47 17.69 8.56
CA GLU A 65 -0.70 17.13 9.68
C GLU A 65 0.72 17.70 9.75
N LEU A 66 1.35 18.02 8.60
CA LEU A 66 2.76 18.45 8.52
C LEU A 66 2.94 19.88 8.00
N GLY A 67 1.89 20.51 7.48
CA GLY A 67 1.96 21.75 6.70
C GLY A 67 2.26 21.51 5.21
N GLN A 68 1.91 22.49 4.38
CA GLN A 68 1.94 22.37 2.91
C GLN A 68 3.35 22.03 2.37
N ALA A 69 4.39 22.73 2.83
CA ALA A 69 5.76 22.53 2.35
C ALA A 69 6.26 21.09 2.61
N ARG A 70 6.03 20.55 3.81
CA ARG A 70 6.46 19.18 4.16
C ARG A 70 5.63 18.13 3.45
N ALA A 71 4.33 18.36 3.29
CA ALA A 71 3.49 17.45 2.52
C ALA A 71 3.90 17.40 1.05
N PHE A 72 4.27 18.55 0.47
CA PHE A 72 4.81 18.61 -0.88
C PHE A 72 6.13 17.83 -0.98
N LEU A 73 7.04 18.02 -0.01
CA LEU A 73 8.29 17.25 0.03
C LEU A 73 8.03 15.75 0.19
N ALA A 74 7.06 15.32 1.00
CA ALA A 74 6.73 13.90 1.15
C ALA A 74 6.27 13.28 -0.18
N ALA A 75 5.40 13.98 -0.91
CA ALA A 75 4.96 13.56 -2.24
C ALA A 75 6.11 13.57 -3.25
N LEU A 76 6.91 14.63 -3.27
CA LEU A 76 8.06 14.76 -4.15
C LEU A 76 9.08 13.65 -3.90
N PHE A 77 9.40 13.36 -2.64
CA PHE A 77 10.34 12.30 -2.28
C PHE A 77 9.86 10.93 -2.77
N PHE A 78 8.57 10.64 -2.63
CA PHE A 78 8.00 9.41 -3.18
C PHE A 78 8.16 9.34 -4.70
N LEU A 79 7.77 10.39 -5.43
CA LEU A 79 7.82 10.41 -6.89
C LEU A 79 9.25 10.36 -7.45
N THR A 80 10.23 10.90 -6.71
CA THR A 80 11.61 11.06 -7.17
C THR A 80 12.60 10.10 -6.51
N CYS A 81 12.14 9.17 -5.67
CA CYS A 81 13.02 8.12 -5.15
C CYS A 81 13.41 7.15 -6.28
N GLY A 82 14.61 6.59 -6.21
CA GLY A 82 15.24 5.82 -7.29
C GLY A 82 14.35 4.69 -7.79
N ARG A 83 13.76 3.90 -6.87
CA ARG A 83 12.85 2.79 -7.22
C ARG A 83 11.68 3.26 -8.06
N VAL A 84 11.00 4.34 -7.64
CA VAL A 84 9.84 4.87 -8.37
C VAL A 84 10.29 5.48 -9.68
N LEU A 85 11.29 6.37 -9.66
CA LEU A 85 11.70 7.17 -10.80
C LEU A 85 12.32 6.35 -11.93
N LEU A 86 13.17 5.36 -11.60
CA LEU A 86 13.99 4.64 -12.58
C LEU A 86 13.43 3.26 -12.96
N TRP A 87 12.43 2.74 -12.24
CA TRP A 87 11.86 1.41 -12.52
C TRP A 87 10.34 1.40 -12.55
N GLU A 88 9.68 1.77 -11.45
CA GLU A 88 8.23 1.55 -11.32
C GLU A 88 7.40 2.50 -12.19
N SER A 89 7.89 3.72 -12.43
CA SER A 89 7.24 4.73 -13.28
C SER A 89 7.21 4.36 -14.77
N LEU A 90 8.07 3.43 -15.21
CA LEU A 90 8.28 3.11 -16.63
C LEU A 90 7.44 1.92 -17.11
N LEU A 91 6.71 1.26 -16.20
CA LEU A 91 6.01 0.00 -16.48
C LEU A 91 4.50 0.11 -16.21
N GLY A 92 3.69 -0.61 -16.99
CA GLY A 92 2.23 -0.69 -16.82
C GLY A 92 1.80 -1.69 -15.72
N LEU A 93 2.48 -1.67 -14.58
CA LEU A 93 2.28 -2.66 -13.51
C LEU A 93 1.21 -2.23 -12.50
N ILE A 94 0.57 -3.22 -11.91
CA ILE A 94 -0.48 -3.07 -10.89
C ILE A 94 0.03 -2.48 -9.57
N ASP A 95 1.33 -2.55 -9.30
CA ASP A 95 1.93 -2.30 -7.99
C ASP A 95 1.72 -0.87 -7.47
N ILE A 96 1.83 0.14 -8.33
CA ILE A 96 1.62 1.55 -7.95
C ILE A 96 0.15 1.78 -7.60
N PHE A 97 -0.78 1.31 -8.44
CA PHE A 97 -2.22 1.47 -8.19
C PHE A 97 -2.64 0.75 -6.91
N PHE A 98 -2.20 -0.49 -6.71
CA PHE A 98 -2.42 -1.20 -5.44
C PHE A 98 -1.86 -0.41 -4.25
N SER A 99 -0.64 0.12 -4.38
CA SER A 99 0.01 0.83 -3.28
C SER A 99 -0.68 2.15 -2.93
N LEU A 100 -1.23 2.84 -3.93
CA LEU A 100 -2.08 4.01 -3.73
C LEU A 100 -3.31 3.68 -2.88
N ILE A 101 -4.02 2.61 -3.23
CA ILE A 101 -5.22 2.17 -2.50
C ILE A 101 -4.88 1.81 -1.05
N ILE A 102 -3.78 1.08 -0.83
CA ILE A 102 -3.35 0.68 0.52
C ILE A 102 -2.83 1.88 1.33
N TYR A 103 -2.12 2.83 0.72
CA TYR A 103 -1.74 4.06 1.41
C TYR A 103 -2.97 4.87 1.83
N LEU A 104 -3.96 5.00 0.93
CA LEU A 104 -5.22 5.66 1.26
C LEU A 104 -5.95 4.92 2.39
N LEU A 105 -5.88 3.59 2.44
CA LEU A 105 -6.40 2.78 3.54
C LEU A 105 -5.74 3.17 4.87
N PHE A 106 -4.41 3.25 4.93
CA PHE A 106 -3.71 3.71 6.13
C PHE A 106 -4.16 5.13 6.53
N TRP A 107 -4.25 6.03 5.55
CA TRP A 107 -4.70 7.40 5.81
C TRP A 107 -6.11 7.46 6.40
N VAL A 108 -7.10 6.75 5.84
CA VAL A 108 -8.48 6.81 6.36
C VAL A 108 -8.60 6.22 7.76
N VAL A 109 -7.80 5.18 8.07
CA VAL A 109 -7.73 4.62 9.44
C VAL A 109 -7.24 5.68 10.42
N TYR A 110 -6.13 6.36 10.13
CA TYR A 110 -5.64 7.45 10.97
C TYR A 110 -6.65 8.60 11.07
N HIS A 111 -7.15 9.07 9.93
CA HIS A 111 -8.00 10.25 9.85
C HIS A 111 -9.31 10.11 10.62
N TYR A 112 -10.01 8.99 10.45
CA TYR A 112 -11.29 8.77 11.09
C TYR A 112 -11.15 8.28 12.55
N GLU A 113 -10.05 7.60 12.91
CA GLU A 113 -9.79 7.26 14.32
C GLU A 113 -9.56 8.52 15.15
N ARG A 114 -8.82 9.50 14.62
CA ARG A 114 -8.61 10.81 15.28
C ARG A 114 -9.92 11.55 15.57
N LYS A 115 -10.95 11.29 14.76
CA LYS A 115 -12.30 11.85 14.91
C LYS A 115 -13.27 10.92 15.64
N GLN A 116 -12.82 9.71 16.00
CA GLN A 116 -13.66 8.61 16.52
C GLN A 116 -14.89 8.33 15.65
N ALA A 117 -14.78 8.55 14.34
CA ALA A 117 -15.85 8.36 13.38
C ALA A 117 -15.82 6.90 12.87
N TRP A 118 -16.27 5.97 13.71
CA TRP A 118 -16.11 4.53 13.50
C TRP A 118 -16.78 4.00 12.23
N TRP A 119 -17.99 4.48 11.91
CA TRP A 119 -18.70 4.08 10.68
C TRP A 119 -17.91 4.46 9.41
N PRO A 120 -17.55 5.75 9.19
CA PRO A 120 -16.67 6.12 8.09
C PRO A 120 -15.33 5.37 8.08
N LEU A 121 -14.71 5.16 9.25
CA LEU A 121 -13.43 4.44 9.37
C LEU A 121 -13.55 3.03 8.78
N PHE A 122 -14.50 2.24 9.28
CA PHE A 122 -14.62 0.84 8.88
C PHE A 122 -15.16 0.71 7.47
N LEU A 123 -16.18 1.48 7.07
CA LEU A 123 -16.70 1.44 5.70
C LEU A 123 -15.63 1.83 4.67
N ALA A 124 -14.87 2.91 4.91
CA ALA A 124 -13.82 3.33 3.99
C ALA A 124 -12.65 2.33 3.96
N SER A 125 -12.18 1.86 5.12
CA SER A 125 -11.06 0.91 5.16
C SER A 125 -11.41 -0.44 4.54
N TYR A 126 -12.60 -0.98 4.78
CA TYR A 126 -13.06 -2.23 4.15
C TYR A 126 -13.34 -2.05 2.65
N GLY A 127 -13.92 -0.91 2.23
CA GLY A 127 -14.10 -0.61 0.82
C GLY A 127 -12.78 -0.56 0.06
N LEU A 128 -11.77 0.12 0.62
CA LEU A 128 -10.42 0.15 0.05
C LEU A 128 -9.74 -1.22 0.10
N MET A 129 -9.97 -2.02 1.15
CA MET A 129 -9.47 -3.39 1.22
C MET A 129 -10.08 -4.26 0.12
N VAL A 130 -11.39 -4.18 -0.14
CA VAL A 130 -12.05 -4.93 -1.24
C VAL A 130 -11.45 -4.54 -2.58
N VAL A 131 -11.23 -3.24 -2.83
CA VAL A 131 -10.54 -2.76 -4.04
C VAL A 131 -9.12 -3.32 -4.11
N GLY A 132 -8.35 -3.25 -3.03
CA GLY A 132 -7.01 -3.80 -2.93
C GLY A 132 -6.96 -5.31 -3.15
N TYR A 133 -7.95 -6.03 -2.63
CA TYR A 133 -8.12 -7.47 -2.79
C TYR A 133 -8.41 -7.80 -4.25
N MET A 134 -9.30 -7.08 -4.90
CA MET A 134 -9.60 -7.26 -6.32
C MET A 134 -8.43 -6.90 -7.26
N LEU A 135 -7.37 -6.28 -6.75
CA LEU A 135 -6.10 -6.08 -7.45
C LEU A 135 -5.11 -7.22 -7.20
N LYS A 136 -4.81 -7.52 -5.92
CA LYS A 136 -3.69 -8.39 -5.54
C LYS A 136 -4.01 -9.52 -4.57
N GLY A 137 -5.27 -9.63 -4.13
CA GLY A 137 -5.74 -10.67 -3.23
C GLY A 137 -5.37 -10.42 -1.76
N LEU A 138 -4.94 -11.49 -1.08
CA LEU A 138 -4.75 -11.54 0.38
C LEU A 138 -3.86 -10.44 0.99
N PRO A 139 -2.83 -9.88 0.32
CA PRO A 139 -2.05 -8.79 0.92
C PRO A 139 -2.90 -7.61 1.40
N ALA A 140 -3.99 -7.26 0.71
CA ALA A 140 -4.87 -6.16 1.13
C ALA A 140 -5.51 -6.41 2.51
N ILE A 141 -5.93 -7.65 2.76
CA ILE A 141 -6.51 -8.07 4.05
C ILE A 141 -5.44 -7.98 5.14
N ALA A 142 -4.22 -8.46 4.86
CA ALA A 142 -3.12 -8.39 5.81
C ALA A 142 -2.78 -6.94 6.20
N PHE A 143 -2.64 -6.04 5.20
CA PHE A 143 -2.37 -4.62 5.46
C PHE A 143 -3.47 -3.95 6.30
N GLN A 144 -4.75 -4.22 5.99
CA GLN A 144 -5.86 -3.67 6.77
C GLN A 144 -5.86 -4.22 8.20
N GLY A 145 -5.82 -5.55 8.34
CA GLY A 145 -5.91 -6.23 9.63
C GLY A 145 -4.78 -5.82 10.58
N ILE A 146 -3.53 -5.85 10.10
CA ILE A 146 -2.36 -5.42 10.89
C ILE A 146 -2.53 -3.96 11.32
N THR A 147 -2.94 -3.09 10.40
CA THR A 147 -3.09 -1.65 10.70
C THR A 147 -4.19 -1.39 11.72
N LEU A 148 -5.37 -1.99 11.56
CA LEU A 148 -6.50 -1.82 12.50
C LEU A 148 -6.15 -2.38 13.87
N VAL A 149 -5.67 -3.63 13.95
CA VAL A 149 -5.31 -4.28 15.21
C VAL A 149 -4.23 -3.50 15.93
N LEU A 150 -3.12 -3.19 15.25
CA LEU A 150 -2.02 -2.43 15.83
C LEU A 150 -2.48 -1.07 16.32
N TRP A 151 -3.10 -0.26 15.45
CA TRP A 151 -3.37 1.13 15.75
C TRP A 151 -4.46 1.28 16.82
N LEU A 152 -5.56 0.54 16.71
CA LEU A 152 -6.63 0.64 17.70
C LEU A 152 -6.20 0.10 19.05
N THR A 153 -5.38 -0.97 19.10
CA THR A 153 -4.80 -1.44 20.37
C THR A 153 -3.84 -0.41 20.96
N TYR A 154 -2.94 0.16 20.14
CA TYR A 154 -2.02 1.20 20.58
C TYR A 154 -2.74 2.43 21.14
N ARG A 155 -3.89 2.79 20.57
CA ARG A 155 -4.72 3.93 20.99
C ARG A 155 -5.67 3.61 22.15
N GLY A 156 -5.75 2.35 22.59
CA GLY A 156 -6.67 1.91 23.63
C GLY A 156 -8.13 1.75 23.17
N HIS A 157 -8.38 1.74 21.86
CA HIS A 157 -9.70 1.57 21.23
C HIS A 157 -9.92 0.15 20.68
N TRP A 158 -9.28 -0.87 21.25
CA TRP A 158 -9.34 -2.24 20.74
C TRP A 158 -10.76 -2.83 20.75
N GLN A 159 -11.63 -2.37 21.65
CA GLN A 159 -13.02 -2.83 21.73
C GLN A 159 -13.81 -2.49 20.46
N GLU A 160 -13.40 -1.45 19.71
CA GLU A 160 -14.05 -1.04 18.45
C GLU A 160 -13.96 -2.12 17.36
N LEU A 161 -12.98 -3.04 17.46
CA LEU A 161 -12.89 -4.22 16.59
C LEU A 161 -14.03 -5.22 16.81
N PHE A 162 -14.79 -5.11 17.91
CA PHE A 162 -15.92 -5.98 18.21
C PHE A 162 -17.26 -5.25 18.10
N ARG A 163 -17.25 -3.99 17.67
CA ARG A 163 -18.47 -3.17 17.53
C ARG A 163 -19.13 -3.38 16.17
N ILE A 164 -20.43 -3.08 16.13
CA ILE A 164 -21.29 -3.18 14.96
C ILE A 164 -20.69 -2.52 13.69
N PRO A 165 -20.08 -1.31 13.75
CA PRO A 165 -19.49 -0.69 12.57
C PRO A 165 -18.40 -1.56 11.91
N HIS A 166 -17.54 -2.19 12.71
CA HIS A 166 -16.51 -3.11 12.21
C HIS A 166 -17.13 -4.37 11.64
N LEU A 167 -18.03 -5.02 12.39
CA LEU A 167 -18.63 -6.30 12.01
C LEU A 167 -19.47 -6.19 10.73
N LEU A 168 -20.29 -5.15 10.60
CA LEU A 168 -21.12 -4.94 9.40
C LEU A 168 -20.30 -4.52 8.19
N SER A 169 -19.24 -3.71 8.37
CA SER A 169 -18.32 -3.39 7.27
C SER A 169 -17.55 -4.63 6.80
N GLY A 170 -17.13 -5.48 7.74
CA GLY A 170 -16.51 -6.77 7.46
C GLY A 170 -17.45 -7.72 6.72
N LEU A 171 -18.69 -7.88 7.19
CA LEU A 171 -19.70 -8.70 6.52
C LEU A 171 -19.98 -8.19 5.10
N LEU A 172 -20.13 -6.87 4.92
CA LEU A 172 -20.30 -6.27 3.60
C LEU A 172 -19.10 -6.60 2.68
N SER A 173 -17.88 -6.53 3.18
CA SER A 173 -16.69 -6.87 2.39
C SER A 173 -16.66 -8.34 1.97
N VAL A 174 -17.07 -9.25 2.86
CA VAL A 174 -17.21 -10.68 2.57
C VAL A 174 -18.27 -10.92 1.50
N VAL A 175 -19.41 -10.23 1.58
CA VAL A 175 -20.48 -10.32 0.56
C VAL A 175 -19.98 -9.81 -0.80
N LEU A 176 -19.23 -8.71 -0.84
CA LEU A 176 -18.70 -8.15 -2.09
C LEU A 176 -17.64 -9.05 -2.75
N ILE A 177 -16.69 -9.58 -1.96
CA ILE A 177 -15.68 -10.51 -2.47
C ILE A 177 -16.33 -11.86 -2.82
N GLY A 178 -17.25 -12.32 -1.98
CA GLY A 178 -17.99 -13.57 -2.16
C GLY A 178 -18.88 -13.55 -3.39
N SER A 179 -19.51 -12.42 -3.73
CA SER A 179 -20.34 -12.30 -4.94
C SER A 179 -19.50 -12.42 -6.21
N TYR A 180 -18.27 -11.89 -6.21
CA TYR A 180 -17.31 -12.13 -7.30
C TYR A 180 -16.99 -13.62 -7.47
N TYR A 181 -16.67 -14.33 -6.37
CA TYR A 181 -16.37 -15.76 -6.45
C TYR A 181 -17.58 -16.62 -6.78
N TRP A 182 -18.76 -16.23 -6.31
CA TRP A 182 -20.01 -16.86 -6.73
C TRP A 182 -20.19 -16.73 -8.24
N LEU A 183 -19.99 -15.54 -8.82
CA LEU A 183 -20.06 -15.35 -10.27
C LEU A 183 -18.97 -16.15 -11.00
N TYR A 184 -17.73 -16.16 -10.48
CA TYR A 184 -16.64 -16.95 -11.04
C TYR A 184 -16.98 -18.45 -11.08
N SER A 185 -17.59 -18.99 -10.03
CA SER A 185 -18.00 -20.40 -9.95
C SER A 185 -18.99 -20.84 -11.03
N ARG A 186 -19.73 -19.88 -11.61
CA ARG A 186 -20.65 -20.15 -12.74
C ARG A 186 -19.92 -20.37 -14.05
N HIS A 187 -18.65 -19.97 -14.13
CA HIS A 187 -17.83 -20.07 -15.33
C HIS A 187 -16.69 -21.09 -15.20
N HIS A 188 -16.13 -21.28 -14.00
CA HIS A 188 -15.00 -22.16 -13.79
C HIS A 188 -14.84 -22.58 -12.32
N ASP A 189 -14.12 -23.69 -12.07
CA ASP A 189 -13.85 -24.20 -10.72
C ASP A 189 -13.01 -23.21 -9.90
N LEU A 190 -13.39 -23.04 -8.64
CA LEU A 190 -12.74 -22.18 -7.66
C LEU A 190 -11.53 -22.84 -6.99
N SER A 191 -11.46 -24.18 -6.98
CA SER A 191 -10.39 -24.94 -6.33
C SER A 191 -8.98 -24.53 -6.80
N PRO A 192 -8.67 -24.51 -8.12
CA PRO A 192 -7.35 -24.06 -8.59
C PRO A 192 -7.11 -22.58 -8.30
N LEU A 193 -8.16 -21.75 -8.30
CA LEU A 193 -8.07 -20.32 -8.01
C LEU A 193 -7.68 -20.06 -6.56
N PHE A 194 -8.35 -20.70 -5.60
CA PHE A 194 -8.03 -20.51 -4.18
C PHE A 194 -6.68 -21.12 -3.82
N ALA A 195 -6.33 -22.26 -4.42
CA ALA A 195 -4.99 -22.85 -4.28
C ALA A 195 -3.90 -21.88 -4.78
N ALA A 196 -4.11 -21.23 -5.94
CA ALA A 196 -3.20 -20.24 -6.47
C ALA A 196 -3.11 -18.99 -5.57
N LEU A 197 -4.23 -18.45 -5.09
CA LEU A 197 -4.24 -17.28 -4.20
C LEU A 197 -3.51 -17.54 -2.88
N PHE A 198 -3.71 -18.73 -2.30
CA PHE A 198 -3.03 -19.14 -1.08
C PHE A 198 -1.54 -19.37 -1.33
N THR A 199 -1.18 -20.04 -2.44
CA THR A 199 0.21 -20.30 -2.82
C THR A 199 0.97 -19.01 -3.10
N GLU A 200 0.39 -18.09 -3.87
CA GLU A 200 1.00 -16.79 -4.19
C GLU A 200 1.22 -15.90 -2.96
N SER A 201 0.43 -16.11 -1.92
CA SER A 201 0.55 -15.39 -0.64
C SER A 201 1.50 -16.09 0.34
N SER A 202 1.47 -17.43 0.40
CA SER A 202 2.33 -18.25 1.28
C SER A 202 3.77 -18.39 0.78
N LYS A 203 4.02 -18.26 -0.52
CA LYS A 203 5.37 -18.00 -1.11
C LYS A 203 6.05 -16.79 -0.48
N ARG A 204 5.34 -15.98 0.30
CA ARG A 204 5.83 -14.77 0.95
C ARG A 204 5.84 -14.89 2.47
N THR A 205 5.78 -16.12 2.99
CA THR A 205 5.92 -16.43 4.42
C THR A 205 7.23 -17.16 4.64
N ALA A 206 7.97 -16.82 5.70
CA ALA A 206 9.28 -17.39 6.04
C ALA A 206 9.31 -18.93 6.06
N ALA A 207 8.17 -19.56 6.37
CA ALA A 207 7.99 -21.01 6.42
C ALA A 207 8.22 -21.74 5.08
N ALA A 208 8.20 -21.03 3.95
CA ALA A 208 8.43 -21.60 2.62
C ALA A 208 9.93 -21.68 2.23
N TYR A 209 10.84 -21.10 3.02
CA TYR A 209 12.26 -20.98 2.67
C TYR A 209 13.18 -21.57 3.75
N GLY A 210 14.35 -22.05 3.33
CA GLY A 210 15.37 -22.54 4.24
C GLY A 210 15.91 -21.43 5.15
N PHE A 211 16.30 -21.79 6.38
CA PHE A 211 16.79 -20.84 7.39
C PHE A 211 17.91 -19.92 6.88
N SER A 212 18.85 -20.46 6.09
CA SER A 212 19.95 -19.68 5.50
C SER A 212 19.46 -18.55 4.60
N ASP A 213 18.49 -18.81 3.71
CA ASP A 213 17.98 -17.80 2.78
C ASP A 213 17.17 -16.73 3.51
N THR A 214 16.37 -17.15 4.50
CA THR A 214 15.65 -16.25 5.41
C THR A 214 16.62 -15.34 6.18
N LEU A 215 17.72 -15.88 6.72
CA LEU A 215 18.71 -15.09 7.44
C LEU A 215 19.46 -14.12 6.52
N ARG A 216 19.88 -14.56 5.33
CA ARG A 216 20.54 -13.69 4.33
C ARG A 216 19.63 -12.55 3.92
N HIS A 217 18.35 -12.83 3.65
CA HIS A 217 17.36 -11.82 3.32
C HIS A 217 17.12 -10.86 4.48
N PHE A 218 16.96 -11.38 5.70
CA PHE A 218 16.74 -10.56 6.89
C PHE A 218 17.87 -9.52 7.09
N LEU A 219 19.13 -9.92 6.88
CA LEU A 219 20.28 -9.02 7.00
C LEU A 219 20.41 -8.04 5.82
N SER A 220 20.09 -8.47 4.59
CA SER A 220 20.24 -7.63 3.40
C SER A 220 19.06 -6.67 3.17
N PHE A 221 17.88 -6.99 3.70
CA PHE A 221 16.65 -6.22 3.45
C PHE A 221 16.74 -4.75 3.86
N PRO A 222 17.26 -4.35 5.04
CA PRO A 222 17.41 -2.93 5.38
C PRO A 222 18.33 -2.18 4.42
N VAL A 223 19.40 -2.83 3.96
CA VAL A 223 20.34 -2.25 2.98
C VAL A 223 19.65 -2.09 1.62
N ALA A 224 18.89 -3.09 1.18
CA ALA A 224 18.11 -3.02 -0.05
C ALA A 224 17.02 -1.93 0.02
N LEU A 225 16.33 -1.81 1.15
CA LEU A 225 15.36 -0.74 1.42
C LEU A 225 16.06 0.63 1.31
N PHE A 226 17.20 0.80 1.97
CA PHE A 226 17.95 2.05 1.88
C PHE A 226 18.36 2.38 0.43
N TYR A 227 18.92 1.41 -0.29
CA TYR A 227 19.38 1.58 -1.69
C TYR A 227 18.25 1.95 -2.65
N HIS A 228 17.12 1.23 -2.60
CA HIS A 228 16.02 1.44 -3.53
C HIS A 228 15.33 2.79 -3.38
N PHE A 229 15.36 3.36 -2.18
CA PHE A 229 14.68 4.63 -1.89
C PHE A 229 15.64 5.82 -1.74
N LEU A 230 16.87 5.67 -2.27
CA LEU A 230 17.79 6.79 -2.51
C LEU A 230 17.15 7.84 -3.45
N PRO A 231 17.58 9.11 -3.39
CA PRO A 231 18.52 9.67 -2.43
C PRO A 231 17.88 9.95 -1.07
N TRP A 232 16.55 9.93 -0.97
CA TRP A 232 15.82 10.42 0.21
C TRP A 232 15.98 9.54 1.44
N SER A 233 16.32 8.26 1.27
CA SER A 233 16.70 7.37 2.37
C SER A 233 17.91 7.86 3.18
N PHE A 234 18.78 8.72 2.63
CA PHE A 234 19.87 9.38 3.39
C PHE A 234 19.38 10.18 4.59
N LEU A 235 18.16 10.73 4.54
CA LEU A 235 17.55 11.42 5.68
C LEU A 235 17.35 10.49 6.88
N GLY A 236 17.36 9.17 6.67
CA GLY A 236 17.38 8.15 7.71
C GLY A 236 18.55 8.28 8.69
N LEU A 237 19.69 8.83 8.24
CA LEU A 237 20.84 9.09 9.12
C LEU A 237 20.51 10.07 10.25
N SER A 238 19.54 10.97 10.06
CA SER A 238 19.08 11.88 11.12
C SER A 238 18.50 11.15 12.34
N LEU A 239 17.98 9.93 12.18
CA LEU A 239 17.40 9.12 13.24
C LEU A 239 18.44 8.58 14.24
N VAL A 240 19.74 8.72 13.95
CA VAL A 240 20.83 8.39 14.90
C VAL A 240 20.77 9.32 16.12
N HIS A 241 20.30 10.56 15.95
CA HIS A 241 20.18 11.52 17.04
C HIS A 241 18.93 11.26 17.92
N PRO A 242 19.07 11.16 19.26
CA PRO A 242 17.93 10.93 20.16
C PRO A 242 16.82 11.99 20.03
N LYS A 243 17.19 13.26 19.85
CA LYS A 243 16.23 14.37 19.65
C LYS A 243 15.38 14.19 18.39
N ALA A 244 15.95 13.63 17.32
CA ALA A 244 15.20 13.35 16.10
C ALA A 244 14.16 12.25 16.34
N ARG A 245 14.54 11.16 17.02
CA ARG A 245 13.61 10.08 17.42
C ARG A 245 12.49 10.60 18.33
N GLN A 246 12.82 11.48 19.27
CA GLN A 246 11.84 12.12 20.15
C GLN A 246 10.84 12.98 19.35
N ARG A 247 11.31 13.76 18.37
CA ARG A 247 10.44 14.57 17.48
C ARG A 247 9.50 13.73 16.63
N VAL A 248 9.95 12.57 16.17
CA VAL A 248 9.09 11.61 15.45
C VAL A 248 8.02 11.06 16.39
N TRP A 249 8.41 10.63 17.59
CA TRP A 249 7.48 10.01 18.54
C TRP A 249 6.47 10.98 19.14
N SER A 250 6.84 12.25 19.34
CA SER A 250 5.95 13.26 19.89
C SER A 250 4.88 13.72 18.89
N HIS A 251 5.14 13.62 17.59
CA HIS A 251 4.20 14.02 16.55
C HIS A 251 3.20 12.90 16.24
N PRO A 252 1.87 13.09 16.45
CA PRO A 252 0.89 12.00 16.36
C PRO A 252 0.88 11.28 15.00
N PHE A 253 0.94 12.02 13.90
CA PHE A 253 0.92 11.43 12.56
C PHE A 253 2.21 10.71 12.21
N SER A 254 3.36 11.22 12.64
CA SER A 254 4.65 10.59 12.38
C SER A 254 4.82 9.32 13.22
N ARG A 255 4.31 9.31 14.44
CA ARG A 255 4.22 8.10 15.26
C ARG A 255 3.30 7.05 14.65
N TYR A 256 2.14 7.45 14.12
CA TYR A 256 1.27 6.56 13.35
C TYR A 256 2.02 5.94 12.17
N ALA A 257 2.64 6.79 11.34
CA ALA A 257 3.38 6.40 10.15
C ALA A 257 4.53 5.42 10.49
N LEU A 258 5.26 5.66 11.58
CA LEU A 258 6.32 4.78 12.06
C LEU A 258 5.78 3.41 12.48
N LEU A 259 4.77 3.37 13.35
CA LEU A 259 4.24 2.11 13.87
C LEU A 259 3.61 1.26 12.76
N VAL A 260 2.76 1.86 11.92
CA VAL A 260 2.10 1.17 10.80
C VAL A 260 3.11 0.76 9.73
N GLY A 261 4.08 1.62 9.42
CA GLY A 261 5.16 1.29 8.48
C GLY A 261 5.98 0.09 8.96
N LEU A 262 6.44 0.09 10.21
CA LEU A 262 7.24 -1.01 10.78
C LEU A 262 6.45 -2.31 10.91
N ALA A 263 5.20 -2.25 11.39
CA ALA A 263 4.39 -3.44 11.57
C ALA A 263 4.03 -4.12 10.24
N ASN A 264 3.82 -3.36 9.17
CA ASN A 264 3.48 -3.93 7.87
C ASN A 264 4.72 -4.32 7.06
N VAL A 265 5.87 -3.65 7.21
CA VAL A 265 7.10 -4.02 6.49
C VAL A 265 7.66 -5.36 6.98
N ILE A 266 7.37 -5.76 8.23
CA ILE A 266 7.92 -6.98 8.83
C ILE A 266 7.58 -8.25 8.04
N ILE A 267 6.40 -8.30 7.42
CA ILE A 267 6.00 -9.44 6.56
C ILE A 267 7.01 -9.63 5.42
N TYR A 268 7.43 -8.53 4.81
CA TYR A 268 8.37 -8.56 3.69
C TYR A 268 9.82 -8.69 4.15
N TRP A 269 10.13 -8.16 5.33
CA TRP A 269 11.46 -8.31 5.92
C TRP A 269 11.74 -9.78 6.28
N LEU A 270 10.73 -10.53 6.70
CA LEU A 270 10.85 -11.96 7.01
C LEU A 270 10.66 -12.89 5.79
N SER A 271 10.45 -12.35 4.59
CA SER A 271 10.11 -13.11 3.39
C SER A 271 11.16 -12.99 2.28
N PRO A 272 11.99 -14.02 2.05
CA PRO A 272 13.05 -14.03 1.03
C PRO A 272 12.63 -13.66 -0.40
N ASN A 273 11.39 -13.98 -0.80
CA ASN A 273 10.89 -13.67 -2.14
C ASN A 273 10.27 -12.27 -2.20
N PHE A 274 11.14 -11.29 -2.02
CA PHE A 274 10.78 -9.88 -1.95
C PHE A 274 11.11 -9.16 -3.26
N TYR A 275 10.12 -8.42 -3.78
CA TYR A 275 10.36 -7.38 -4.77
C TYR A 275 10.14 -6.01 -4.13
N PRO A 276 11.03 -5.02 -4.35
CA PRO A 276 10.91 -3.67 -3.78
C PRO A 276 9.59 -2.97 -4.05
N ARG A 277 8.95 -3.28 -5.17
CA ARG A 277 7.62 -2.77 -5.52
C ARG A 277 6.50 -3.20 -4.58
N TYR A 278 6.72 -4.22 -3.74
CA TYR A 278 5.71 -4.72 -2.80
C TYR A 278 5.50 -3.85 -1.58
N ILE A 279 6.39 -2.88 -1.32
CA ILE A 279 6.34 -2.02 -0.14
C ILE A 279 6.12 -0.54 -0.48
N LEU A 280 5.79 -0.21 -1.73
CA LEU A 280 5.64 1.19 -2.16
C LEU A 280 4.59 1.96 -1.35
N MET A 281 3.55 1.29 -0.84
CA MET A 281 2.54 1.88 0.06
C MET A 281 3.10 2.35 1.41
N LEU A 282 4.21 1.75 1.86
CA LEU A 282 4.85 2.06 3.15
C LEU A 282 5.87 3.19 3.01
N ILE A 283 6.39 3.43 1.81
CA ILE A 283 7.46 4.40 1.57
C ILE A 283 7.05 5.83 1.92
N PRO A 284 5.85 6.32 1.57
CA PRO A 284 5.41 7.63 2.01
C PRO A 284 5.34 7.75 3.55
N LEU A 285 4.96 6.68 4.26
CA LEU A 285 4.96 6.67 5.73
C LEU A 285 6.38 6.85 6.29
N PHE A 286 7.36 6.15 5.71
CA PHE A 286 8.75 6.33 6.09
C PHE A 286 9.27 7.72 5.74
N PHE A 287 8.95 8.29 4.57
CA PHE A 287 9.35 9.66 4.23
C PHE A 287 8.71 10.71 5.14
N ILE A 288 7.47 10.52 5.59
CA ILE A 288 6.84 11.35 6.63
C ILE A 288 7.64 11.30 7.94
N VAL A 289 8.09 10.10 8.35
CA VAL A 289 8.96 9.93 9.53
C VAL A 289 10.29 10.65 9.32
N LEU A 290 10.93 10.49 8.17
CA LEU A 290 12.23 11.11 7.88
C LEU A 290 12.14 12.64 7.83
N LEU A 291 11.09 13.20 7.24
CA LEU A 291 10.86 14.65 7.23
C LEU A 291 10.68 15.20 8.65
N GLN A 292 9.95 14.48 9.50
CA GLN A 292 9.79 14.87 10.90
C GLN A 292 11.11 14.76 11.69
N ALA A 293 11.92 13.74 11.40
CA ALA A 293 13.25 13.54 12.00
C ALA A 293 14.28 14.56 11.53
N TYR A 294 14.20 15.02 10.29
CA TYR A 294 15.15 15.97 9.72
C TYR A 294 14.89 17.42 10.13
N HIS A 295 13.75 17.74 10.77
CA HIS A 295 13.39 19.11 11.18
C HIS A 295 14.60 19.91 11.68
N HIS A 296 15.11 20.80 10.82
CA HIS A 296 16.04 21.83 11.23
C HIS A 296 15.26 22.80 12.11
N ASP A 297 15.82 23.17 13.26
CA ASP A 297 15.58 24.51 13.76
C ASP A 297 16.10 25.43 12.67
N LEU A 298 15.24 25.84 11.72
CA LEU A 298 15.60 26.89 10.78
C LEU A 298 16.08 28.07 11.64
N PRO A 299 17.28 28.60 11.39
CA PRO A 299 17.81 29.73 12.12
C PRO A 299 16.76 30.83 12.23
N SER A 300 16.71 31.51 13.38
CA SER A 300 15.69 32.52 13.70
C SER A 300 15.55 33.62 12.63
N TRP A 301 16.57 33.85 11.79
CA TRP A 301 16.55 34.81 10.70
C TRP A 301 15.72 34.37 9.47
N ILE A 302 15.41 33.08 9.30
CA ILE A 302 14.49 32.59 8.26
C ILE A 302 13.01 32.67 8.71
N ARG A 303 12.75 32.76 10.02
CA ARG A 303 11.38 32.82 10.58
C ARG A 303 10.66 34.16 10.34
N ARG A 304 11.33 35.19 9.79
CA ARG A 304 10.77 36.53 9.60
C ARG A 304 10.06 36.75 8.26
N SER A 305 9.87 35.70 7.44
CA SER A 305 9.32 35.86 6.09
C SER A 305 8.14 34.94 5.77
N TYR A 306 7.46 34.41 6.78
CA TYR A 306 6.19 33.69 6.64
C TYR A 306 5.20 34.16 7.69
#